data_AF-A0AAN0KLF2-F1
#
_entry.id   AF-A0AAN0KLF2-F1
#
_cell.length_a   1.000
_cell.length_b   1.000
_cell.length_c   1.000
_cell.angle_alpha   90.00
_cell.angle_beta   90.00
_cell.angle_gamma   90.00
#
_symmetry.space_group_name_H-M   'P 1'
#
loop_
_entity.id
_entity.type
_entity.pdbx_description
1 polymer ?
#
loop_
_entity_poly.entity_id
_entity_poly.type
_entity_poly.pdbx_seq_one_letter_code
_entity_poly.pdbx_strand_id
1 'polypeptide(L)' 'MNRKPNTQAVLLTRKQVEALQRLREQESKRSELGITPSIHEVARRLMDKVLNKIVG' A
#
# COMPACT_ATOMS: atom_id res chain seq x y z
N MET A 1 0.30 17.99 -20.80
CA MET A 1 1.52 17.53 -20.06
C MET A 1 1.32 16.08 -19.67
N ASN A 2 2.04 15.14 -20.30
CA ASN A 2 1.93 13.71 -19.99
C ASN A 2 2.77 13.41 -18.73
N ARG A 3 2.19 13.55 -17.53
CA ARG A 3 2.86 13.19 -16.27
C ARG A 3 2.94 11.67 -16.20
N LYS A 4 4.06 11.08 -16.64
CA LYS A 4 4.34 9.68 -16.39
C LYS A 4 4.31 9.48 -14.87
N PRO A 5 3.42 8.64 -14.31
CA PRO A 5 3.47 8.35 -12.89
C PRO A 5 4.83 7.71 -12.59
N ASN A 6 5.56 8.26 -11.61
CA ASN A 6 6.85 7.73 -11.15
C ASN A 6 6.65 6.45 -10.33
N THR A 7 6.04 5.45 -10.95
CA THR A 7 5.64 4.19 -10.33
C THR A 7 5.95 3.05 -11.27
N GLN A 8 6.55 1.99 -10.74
CA GLN A 8 6.80 0.75 -11.45
C GLN A 8 5.94 -0.36 -10.85
N ALA A 9 5.37 -1.22 -11.69
CA ALA A 9 4.63 -2.39 -11.23
C ALA A 9 5.60 -3.50 -10.78
N VAL A 10 5.32 -4.11 -9.63
CA VAL A 10 6.04 -5.27 -9.11
C VAL A 10 5.05 -6.41 -8.93
N LEU A 11 5.45 -7.61 -9.35
CA LEU A 11 4.62 -8.79 -9.20
C LEU A 11 4.58 -9.21 -7.73
N LEU A 12 3.36 -9.42 -7.22
CA LEU A 12 3.12 -9.94 -5.89
C LEU A 12 2.42 -11.29 -6.00
N THR A 13 2.75 -12.19 -5.08
CA THR A 13 2.03 -13.45 -4.92
C THR A 13 0.60 -13.19 -4.46
N ARG A 14 -0.31 -14.11 -4.75
CA ARG A 14 -1.72 -14.01 -4.32
C ARG A 14 -1.85 -13.80 -2.80
N LYS A 15 -1.05 -14.53 -2.00
CA LYS A 15 -1.03 -14.39 -0.54
C LYS A 15 -0.62 -12.99 -0.07
N GLN A 16 0.33 -12.36 -0.77
CA GLN A 16 0.74 -10.98 -0.46
C GLN A 16 -0.38 -9.99 -0.79
N VAL A 17 -1.08 -10.16 -1.91
CA VAL A 17 -2.24 -9.32 -2.26
C VAL A 17 -3.36 -9.47 -1.24
N GLU A 18 -3.68 -10.69 -0.81
CA GLU A 18 -4.68 -10.96 0.23
C GLU A 18 -4.29 -10.30 1.57
N ALA A 19 -3.00 -10.32 1.93
CA ALA A 19 -2.50 -9.65 3.13
C ALA A 19 -2.66 -8.11 3.03
N LEU A 20 -2.35 -7.51 1.87
CA LEU A 20 -2.58 -6.08 1.64
C LEU A 20 -4.06 -5.71 1.73
N GLN A 21 -4.96 -6.58 1.26
CA GLN A 21 -6.41 -6.37 1.35
C GLN A 21 -6.91 -6.37 2.79
N ARG A 22 -6.46 -7.34 3.61
CA ARG A 22 -6.77 -7.38 5.04
C ARG A 22 -6.26 -6.14 5.77
N LEU A 23 -5.05 -5.66 5.41
CA LEU A 23 -4.50 -4.45 6.01
C LEU A 23 -5.31 -3.21 5.64
N ARG A 24 -5.72 -3.07 4.36
CA ARG A 24 -6.62 -2.01 3.91
C ARG A 24 -7.95 -2.01 4.68
N GLU A 25 -8.54 -3.19 4.89
CA GLU A 25 -9.79 -3.33 5.65
C GLU A 25 -9.63 -2.92 7.12
N GLN A 26 -8.50 -3.26 7.74
CA GLN A 26 -8.17 -2.81 9.09
C GLN A 26 -7.99 -1.29 9.19
N GLU A 27 -7.35 -0.67 8.20
CA GLU A 27 -7.17 0.78 8.15
C GLU A 27 -8.49 1.51 7.89
N SER A 28 -9.34 0.98 7.00
CA SER A 28 -10.70 1.49 6.75
C SER A 28 -11.53 1.55 8.04
N LYS A 29 -11.48 0.50 8.87
CA LYS A 29 -12.18 0.45 10.17
C LYS A 29 -11.64 1.45 11.20
N ARG A 30 -10.39 1.91 11.05
CA ARG A 30 -9.74 2.84 11.96
C ARG A 30 -9.89 4.30 11.54
N SER A 31 -10.33 4.57 10.32
CA SER A 31 -10.48 5.93 9.81
C SER A 31 -11.75 6.58 10.38
N GLU A 32 -11.58 7.49 11.34
CA GLU A 32 -12.66 8.33 11.89
C GLU A 32 -13.40 9.14 10.81
N LEU A 33 -12.73 9.44 9.70
CA LEU A 33 -13.28 10.21 8.56
C LEU A 33 -13.91 9.33 7.48
N GLY A 34 -13.99 8.00 7.67
CA GLY A 34 -14.55 7.06 6.68
C GLY A 34 -13.73 6.91 5.39
N ILE A 35 -12.51 7.45 5.32
CA ILE A 35 -11.65 7.39 4.14
C ILE A 35 -10.95 6.04 4.09
N THR A 36 -11.27 5.25 3.08
CA THR A 36 -10.61 3.96 2.84
C THR A 36 -9.44 4.14 1.89
N PRO A 37 -8.19 3.83 2.29
CA PRO A 37 -7.03 3.96 1.43
C PRO A 37 -7.08 2.97 0.26
N SER A 38 -6.45 3.33 -0.86
CA SER A 38 -6.33 2.41 -2.00
C SER A 38 -5.34 1.28 -1.70
N ILE A 39 -5.48 0.14 -2.37
CA ILE A 39 -4.54 -0.98 -2.22
C ILE A 39 -3.09 -0.58 -2.55
N HIS A 40 -2.90 0.33 -3.51
CA HIS A 40 -1.58 0.84 -3.91
C HIS A 40 -0.97 1.76 -2.86
N GLU A 41 -1.79 2.54 -2.16
CA GLU A 41 -1.33 3.38 -1.06
C GLU A 41 -0.90 2.53 0.13
N VAL A 42 -1.72 1.53 0.47
CA VAL A 42 -1.40 0.53 1.50
C VAL A 42 -0.07 -0.17 1.18
N ALA A 43 0.10 -0.63 -0.07
CA ALA A 43 1.33 -1.27 -0.51
C ALA A 43 2.55 -0.35 -0.40
N ARG A 44 2.43 0.91 -0.85
CA ARG A 44 3.52 1.90 -0.74
C ARG A 44 3.91 2.17 0.71
N ARG A 45 2.94 2.48 1.58
CA ARG A 45 3.20 2.74 3.00
C ARG A 45 3.87 1.57 3.69
N LEU A 46 3.44 0.33 3.38
CA LEU A 46 4.08 -0.88 3.90
C LEU A 46 5.52 -0.97 3.41
N MET A 47 5.75 -0.79 2.11
CA MET A 47 7.08 -0.88 1.50
C MET A 47 8.02 0.19 2.07
N ASP A 48 7.58 1.44 2.15
CA ASP A 48 8.35 2.55 2.72
C ASP A 48 8.73 2.25 4.17
N LYS A 49 7.77 1.79 4.97
CA LYS A 49 8.01 1.43 6.39
C LYS A 49 9.03 0.31 6.55
N VAL A 50 9.04 -0.67 5.65
CA VAL A 50 9.96 -1.82 5.71
C VAL A 50 11.33 -1.43 5.16
N LEU A 51 11.39 -0.79 3.99
CA LEU A 51 12.64 -0.35 3.37
C LEU A 51 13.38 0.66 4.23
N ASN A 52 12.69 1.62 4.84
CA ASN A 52 13.31 2.58 5.75
C ASN A 52 13.93 1.92 7.00
N LYS A 53 13.52 0.70 7.35
CA LYS A 53 14.12 -0.05 8.47
C LYS A 53 15.28 -0.95 8.06
N ILE A 54 15.39 -1.26 6.76
CA ILE A 54 16.41 -2.18 6.23
C ILE A 54 17.55 -1.40 5.57
N VAL A 55 17.21 -0.33 4.86
CA VAL A 55 18.11 0.42 3.98
C VAL A 55 18.32 1.86 4.47
N GLY A 56 17.42 2.37 5.32
CA GLY A 56 17.53 3.69 5.96
C GLY A 56 18.31 3.62 7.26
#